data_AF-A0A8J5J2Q9-F1
#
_entry.id   AF-A0A8J5J2Q9-F1
#
_cell.length_a   1.000
_cell.length_b   1.000
_cell.length_c   1.000
_cell.angle_alpha   90.00
_cell.angle_beta   90.00
_cell.angle_gamma   90.00
#
_symmetry.space_group_name_H-M   'P 1'
#
loop_
_entity.id
_entity.type
_entity.pdbx_description
1 polymer ?
#
loop_
_entity_poly.entity_id
_entity_poly.type
_entity_poly.pdbx_seq_one_letter_code
_entity_poly.pdbx_strand_id
1 'polypeptide(L)'
;MSFNVRTSLANDKCPSGCWEQRKWRAKQLVEKYQPDLIGTQEGAPDQIEFFTSNMSFASLGECAGECKWNERNSIFYKPEHWEVLENTTFALSDPPGVYRSSRDR
;
A
#
# COMPACT_ATOMS: atom_id res chain seq x y z
N MET A 1 3.79 8.02 -9.19
CA MET A 1 3.49 6.68 -9.75
C MET A 1 2.19 6.17 -9.13
N SER A 2 1.37 5.41 -9.87
CA SER A 2 0.26 4.64 -9.30
C SER A 2 0.50 3.16 -9.59
N PHE A 3 0.39 2.30 -8.58
CA PHE A 3 0.85 0.92 -8.66
C PHE A 3 0.05 -0.02 -7.74
N ASN A 4 -0.86 -0.81 -8.33
CA ASN A 4 -1.46 -1.93 -7.60
C ASN A 4 -0.39 -3.01 -7.37
N VAL A 5 -0.10 -3.31 -6.10
CA VAL A 5 0.99 -4.23 -5.74
C VAL A 5 0.56 -5.69 -5.67
N ARG A 6 -0.72 -5.99 -5.88
CA ARG A 6 -1.37 -7.29 -5.69
C ARG A 6 -1.10 -7.87 -4.30
N THR A 7 -2.16 -7.95 -3.49
CA THR A 7 -2.08 -8.33 -2.08
C THR A 7 -1.27 -9.61 -1.82
N SER A 8 -0.47 -9.63 -0.77
CA SER A 8 0.19 -10.86 -0.29
C SER A 8 -0.84 -11.81 0.36
N LEU A 9 -1.96 -11.27 0.87
CA LEU A 9 -3.02 -12.03 1.53
C LEU A 9 -3.76 -12.98 0.57
N ALA A 10 -3.68 -12.74 -0.74
CA ALA A 10 -4.19 -13.66 -1.75
C ALA A 10 -3.45 -15.01 -1.78
N ASN A 11 -2.27 -15.12 -1.14
CA ASN A 11 -1.45 -16.33 -1.11
C ASN A 11 -1.17 -16.89 -2.52
N ASP A 12 -0.93 -15.99 -3.49
CA ASP A 12 -0.54 -16.36 -4.85
C ASP A 12 0.71 -17.27 -4.82
N LYS A 13 0.73 -18.33 -5.63
CA LYS A 13 1.74 -19.40 -5.51
C LYS A 13 3.12 -19.00 -6.05
N CYS A 14 4.18 -19.48 -5.40
CA CYS A 14 5.54 -19.42 -5.93
C CYS A 14 5.76 -20.47 -7.05
N PRO A 15 6.72 -20.25 -7.98
CA PRO A 15 7.61 -19.09 -8.07
C PRO A 15 7.06 -17.92 -8.89
N SER A 16 5.92 -18.09 -9.57
CA SER A 16 5.45 -17.12 -10.57
C SER A 16 4.71 -15.92 -9.96
N GLY A 17 3.95 -16.11 -8.87
CA GLY A 17 2.98 -15.12 -8.40
C GLY A 17 3.12 -14.69 -6.94
N CYS A 18 3.93 -15.35 -6.12
CA CYS A 18 4.02 -15.01 -4.70
C CYS A 18 4.72 -13.67 -4.44
N TRP A 19 4.30 -12.98 -3.36
CA TRP A 19 4.88 -11.70 -2.96
C TRP A 19 6.39 -11.79 -2.72
N GLU A 20 6.88 -12.89 -2.14
CA GLU A 20 8.30 -13.11 -1.88
C GLU A 20 9.20 -12.96 -3.11
N GLN A 21 8.69 -13.26 -4.30
CA GLN A 21 9.39 -13.04 -5.58
C GLN A 21 9.08 -11.66 -6.16
N ARG A 22 7.82 -11.23 -6.08
CA ARG A 22 7.37 -9.96 -6.68
C ARG A 22 7.98 -8.73 -6.00
N LYS A 23 8.26 -8.78 -4.69
CA LYS A 23 8.80 -7.64 -3.94
C LYS A 23 10.11 -7.10 -4.52
N TRP A 24 10.99 -7.99 -4.96
CA TRP A 24 12.27 -7.60 -5.57
C TRP A 24 12.09 -6.98 -6.96
N ARG A 25 11.12 -7.46 -7.75
CA ARG A 25 10.77 -6.85 -9.04
C ARG A 25 10.12 -5.47 -8.85
N ALA A 26 9.26 -5.33 -7.84
CA ALA A 26 8.70 -4.04 -7.45
C ALA A 26 9.81 -3.06 -7.07
N LYS A 27 10.79 -3.48 -6.26
CA LYS A 27 11.97 -2.67 -5.91
C LYS A 27 12.73 -2.20 -7.15
N GLN A 28 13.04 -3.11 -8.07
CA GLN A 28 13.74 -2.76 -9.32
C GLN A 28 12.97 -1.73 -10.16
N LEU A 29 11.64 -1.81 -10.21
CA LEU A 29 10.82 -0.81 -10.91
C LEU A 29 10.89 0.56 -10.23
N VAL A 30 10.79 0.59 -8.90
CA VAL A 30 10.89 1.83 -8.12
C VAL A 30 12.28 2.45 -8.29
N GLU A 31 13.35 1.66 -8.21
CA GLU A 31 14.72 2.12 -8.41
C GLU A 31 14.98 2.61 -9.85
N LYS A 32 14.37 1.98 -10.85
CA LYS A 32 14.53 2.39 -12.25
C LYS A 32 13.87 3.73 -12.53
N TYR A 33 12.65 3.93 -12.03
CA TYR A 33 11.87 5.12 -12.36
C TYR A 33 12.00 6.25 -11.33
N GLN A 34 12.61 5.98 -10.17
CA GLN A 34 12.89 6.95 -9.11
C GLN A 34 11.68 7.84 -8.75
N PRO A 35 10.47 7.29 -8.54
CA PRO A 35 9.32 8.11 -8.17
C PRO A 35 9.53 8.71 -6.78
N ASP A 36 9.15 9.96 -6.61
CA ASP A 36 9.13 10.58 -5.29
C ASP A 36 7.83 10.30 -4.53
N LEU A 37 6.75 10.01 -5.27
CA LEU A 37 5.41 9.68 -4.77
C LEU A 37 4.89 8.40 -5.43
N ILE A 38 4.36 7.46 -4.65
CA ILE A 38 3.74 6.22 -5.14
C ILE A 38 2.40 6.00 -4.43
N GLY A 39 1.30 6.03 -5.16
CA GLY A 39 0.02 5.53 -4.66
C GLY A 39 -0.10 4.02 -4.91
N THR A 40 -0.18 3.20 -3.87
CA THR A 40 -0.41 1.76 -4.00
C THR A 40 -1.85 1.38 -3.74
N GLN A 41 -2.26 0.25 -4.31
CA GLN A 41 -3.52 -0.43 -4.00
C GLN A 41 -3.23 -1.88 -3.60
N GLU A 42 -4.14 -2.48 -2.82
CA GLU A 42 -4.02 -3.86 -2.30
C GLU A 42 -2.81 -4.08 -1.37
N GLY A 43 -2.29 -3.04 -0.71
CA GLY A 43 -1.09 -3.16 0.11
C GLY A 43 -1.36 -3.87 1.43
N ALA A 44 -0.89 -5.11 1.57
CA ALA A 44 -0.92 -5.85 2.83
C ALA A 44 0.20 -5.40 3.80
N PRO A 45 0.15 -5.78 5.10
CA PRO A 45 1.11 -5.30 6.10
C PRO A 45 2.59 -5.52 5.77
N ASP A 46 2.94 -6.73 5.35
CA ASP A 46 4.30 -7.11 4.93
C ASP A 46 4.75 -6.35 3.68
N GLN A 47 3.81 -6.00 2.79
CA GLN A 47 4.09 -5.23 1.60
C GLN A 47 4.39 -3.78 1.95
N ILE A 48 3.60 -3.16 2.85
CA ILE A 48 3.88 -1.80 3.30
C ILE A 48 5.21 -1.71 4.02
N GLU A 49 5.48 -2.65 4.92
CA GLU A 49 6.77 -2.74 5.62
C GLU A 49 7.93 -2.87 4.63
N PHE A 50 7.77 -3.63 3.55
CA PHE A 50 8.82 -3.75 2.54
C PHE A 50 9.14 -2.40 1.88
N PHE A 51 8.13 -1.60 1.49
CA PHE A 51 8.35 -0.28 0.90
C PHE A 51 9.02 0.68 1.91
N THR A 52 8.59 0.70 3.17
CA THR A 52 9.17 1.60 4.18
C THR A 52 10.59 1.20 4.57
N SER A 53 10.86 -0.09 4.74
CA SER A 53 12.13 -0.59 5.27
C SER A 53 13.19 -0.82 4.18
N ASN A 54 12.81 -1.09 2.93
CA ASN A 54 13.75 -1.44 1.86
C ASN A 54 13.89 -0.40 0.75
N MET A 55 13.02 0.61 0.71
CA MET A 55 13.00 1.63 -0.34
C MET A 55 12.99 3.07 0.19
N SER A 56 13.17 3.27 1.50
CA SER A 56 13.28 4.60 2.14
C SER A 56 12.07 5.52 1.95
N PHE A 57 10.86 4.95 1.79
CA PHE A 57 9.63 5.75 1.75
C PHE A 57 9.00 5.87 3.14
N ALA A 58 8.42 7.03 3.42
CA ALA A 58 7.36 7.16 4.42
C ALA A 58 6.01 6.83 3.77
N SER A 59 4.99 6.46 4.55
CA SER A 59 3.68 6.06 4.04
C SER A 59 2.53 6.73 4.79
N LEU A 60 1.52 7.18 4.04
CA LEU A 60 0.22 7.61 4.53
C LEU A 60 -0.87 6.61 4.11
N GLY A 61 -2.03 6.69 4.76
CA GLY A 61 -3.20 5.87 4.44
C GLY A 61 -3.52 4.87 5.54
N GLU A 62 -4.76 4.96 6.04
CA GLU A 62 -5.28 4.07 7.08
C GLU A 62 -6.00 2.85 6.46
N CYS A 63 -6.14 1.79 7.26
CA CYS A 63 -6.85 0.58 6.85
C CYS A 63 -8.34 0.69 7.23
N ALA A 64 -9.20 -0.05 6.52
CA ALA A 64 -10.57 -0.25 6.94
C ALA A 64 -10.61 -1.15 8.20
N GLY A 65 -10.54 -0.54 9.39
CA GLY A 65 -10.44 -1.26 10.67
C GLY A 65 -8.99 -1.62 11.03
N GLU A 66 -8.76 -2.80 11.59
CA GLU A 66 -7.43 -3.20 12.05
C GLU A 66 -6.45 -3.43 10.88
N CYS A 67 -5.35 -2.68 10.86
CA CYS A 67 -4.35 -2.81 9.80
C CYS A 67 -3.62 -4.15 9.78
N LYS A 68 -3.65 -4.93 10.85
CA LYS A 68 -2.92 -6.22 10.92
C LYS A 68 -3.43 -7.25 9.92
N TRP A 69 -4.70 -7.17 9.53
CA TRP A 69 -5.38 -8.20 8.73
C TRP A 69 -6.01 -7.67 7.45
N ASN A 70 -5.74 -6.41 7.10
CA ASN A 70 -6.40 -5.72 6.00
C ASN A 70 -5.40 -5.09 5.04
N GLU A 71 -5.88 -4.89 3.81
CA GLU A 71 -5.19 -4.13 2.79
C GLU A 71 -5.37 -2.63 3.02
N ARG A 72 -4.44 -1.85 2.47
CA ARG A 72 -4.53 -0.39 2.44
C ARG A 72 -4.13 0.18 1.08
N ASN A 73 -4.71 1.33 0.79
CA ASN A 73 -4.36 2.15 -0.37
C ASN A 73 -3.40 3.25 0.11
N SER A 74 -2.12 2.91 0.21
CA SER A 74 -1.13 3.82 0.77
C SER A 74 -0.62 4.83 -0.24
N ILE A 75 -0.28 6.02 0.25
CA ILE A 75 0.54 6.98 -0.48
C ILE A 75 1.93 6.94 0.15
N PHE A 76 2.90 6.44 -0.60
CA PHE A 76 4.30 6.50 -0.25
C PHE A 76 4.93 7.78 -0.77
N TYR A 77 5.80 8.39 0.04
CA TYR A 77 6.57 9.58 -0.32
C TYR A 77 7.99 9.54 0.22
N LYS A 78 8.91 10.22 -0.46
CA LYS A 78 10.28 10.45 0.04
C LYS A 78 10.29 11.59 1.06
N PRO A 79 10.53 11.32 2.36
CA PRO A 79 10.46 12.35 3.40
C PRO A 79 11.54 13.44 3.27
N GLU A 80 12.62 13.17 2.55
CA GLU A 80 13.66 14.16 2.23
C GLU A 80 13.23 15.20 1.19
N HIS A 81 12.19 14.92 0.40
CA HIS A 81 11.71 15.79 -0.67
C HIS A 81 10.36 16.46 -0.34
N TRP A 82 9.59 15.89 0.59
CA TRP A 82 8.21 16.31 0.84
C TRP A 82 7.88 16.38 2.33
N GLU A 83 7.15 17.43 2.68
CA GLU A 83 6.54 17.62 3.99
C GLU A 83 5.04 17.31 3.91
N VAL A 84 4.51 16.61 4.91
CA VAL A 84 3.08 16.34 5.03
C VAL A 84 2.43 17.46 5.84
N LEU A 85 1.67 18.32 5.18
CA LEU A 85 0.92 19.40 5.84
C LEU A 85 -0.37 18.90 6.48
N GLU A 86 -1.08 18.01 5.79
CA GLU A 86 -2.33 17.39 6.24
C GLU A 86 -2.51 16.02 5.57
N ASN A 87 -3.20 15.10 6.24
CA ASN A 87 -3.61 13.83 5.64
C ASN A 87 -4.93 13.34 6.24
N THR A 88 -5.72 12.64 5.44
CA THR A 88 -6.97 12.00 5.87
C THR A 88 -7.21 10.73 5.05
N THR A 89 -7.94 9.78 5.62
CA THR A 89 -8.43 8.57 4.94
C THR A 89 -9.92 8.42 5.22
N PHE A 90 -10.71 8.16 4.19
CA PHE A 90 -12.15 7.94 4.35
C PHE A 90 -12.63 6.76 3.51
N ALA A 91 -13.63 6.04 4.04
CA ALA A 91 -14.32 4.98 3.33
C ALA A 91 -15.17 5.56 2.18
N LEU A 92 -15.14 4.90 1.03
CA LEU A 92 -16.04 5.16 -0.09
C LEU A 92 -17.43 4.59 0.22
N SER A 93 -18.18 5.28 1.08
CA SER A 93 -19.51 4.90 1.54
C SER A 93 -20.45 6.10 1.59
N ASP A 94 -21.74 5.83 1.82
CA ASP A 94 -22.76 6.85 2.09
C ASP A 94 -23.33 6.67 3.51
N PRO A 95 -23.11 7.64 4.43
CA PRO A 95 -22.24 8.82 4.29
C PRO A 95 -20.74 8.45 4.29
N PRO A 96 -19.84 9.31 3.75
CA PRO A 96 -18.40 9.04 3.70
C PRO A 96 -17.79 8.78 5.08
N GLY A 97 -16.77 7.92 5.15
CA GLY A 97 -16.06 7.60 6.39
C GLY A 97 -16.74 6.52 7.25
N VAL A 98 -17.95 6.07 6.90
CA VAL A 98 -18.58 4.92 7.54
C VAL A 98 -18.02 3.65 6.93
N TYR A 99 -17.14 2.95 7.66
CA TYR A 99 -16.70 1.61 7.26
C TYR A 99 -17.88 0.64 7.34
N ARG A 100 -18.28 0.08 6.20
CA ARG A 100 -19.32 -0.96 6.10
C ARG A 100 -18.67 -2.26 5.66
N SER A 101 -19.00 -3.35 6.34
CA SER A 101 -18.61 -4.68 5.88
C SER A 101 -19.41 -5.05 4.64
N SER A 102 -18.80 -5.79 3.71
CA SER A 102 -19.55 -6.42 2.62
C SER A 102 -20.58 -7.44 3.11
N ARG A 103 -20.48 -7.86 4.39
CA ARG A 103 -21.46 -8.71 5.07
C ARG A 103 -22.64 -7.95 5.69
N ASP A 104 -22.61 -6.62 5.68
CA ASP A 104 -23.69 -5.78 6.19
C ASP A 104 -24.72 -5.42 5.11
N ARG A 105 -24.66 -6.08 3.94
CA ARG A 105 -25.59 -5.95 2.82
C ARG A 105 -26.20 -7.30 2.45
#